data_AF-B7HC28-F1
#
_entry.id   AF-B7HC28-F1
#
_cell.length_a   1.000
_cell.length_b   1.000
_cell.length_c   1.000
_cell.angle_alpha   90.00
_cell.angle_beta   90.00
_cell.angle_gamma   90.00
#
_symmetry.space_group_name_H-M   'P 1'
#
loop_
_entity.id
_entity.type
_entity.pdbx_description
1 polymer ?
#
loop_
_entity_poly.entity_id
_entity_poly.type
_entity_poly.pdbx_seq_one_letter_code
_entity_poly.pdbx_strand_id
1 'polypeptide(L)' 'MDSVTPFVKGVEILPDGSVVRSGTNYSGKFQEAHDASKASIQSRISNLESGGVKGTGNAVHRSEIDEVIKNNDEMEI' A
#
# COMPACT_ATOMS: atom_id res chain seq x y z
N MET A 1 -36.29 -32.77 21.35
CA MET A 1 -35.25 -32.45 20.34
C MET A 1 -35.61 -31.09 19.80
N ASP A 2 -34.99 -30.05 20.34
CA ASP A 2 -35.26 -28.67 19.93
C ASP A 2 -34.57 -28.44 18.60
N SER A 3 -35.36 -28.47 17.52
CA SER A 3 -34.86 -28.27 16.17
C SER A 3 -34.66 -26.79 15.91
N VAL A 4 -33.40 -26.35 15.89
CA VAL A 4 -33.05 -24.98 15.49
C VAL A 4 -33.35 -24.82 14.00
N THR A 5 -34.20 -23.85 13.68
CA THR A 5 -34.55 -23.50 12.30
C THR A 5 -33.46 -22.58 11.73
N PRO A 6 -32.88 -22.86 10.55
CA PRO A 6 -31.92 -21.96 9.91
C PRO A 6 -32.62 -20.64 9.53
N PHE A 7 -32.34 -19.57 10.26
CA PHE A 7 -32.95 -18.26 10.02
C PHE A 7 -32.29 -17.51 8.84
N VAL A 8 -31.05 -17.84 8.48
CA VAL A 8 -30.33 -17.26 7.33
C VAL A 8 -29.45 -18.34 6.70
N LYS A 9 -29.44 -18.43 5.36
CA LYS A 9 -28.56 -19.34 4.63
C LYS A 9 -27.11 -19.10 5.05
N GLY A 10 -26.56 -20.06 5.80
CA GLY A 10 -25.19 -20.08 6.26
C GLY A 10 -24.90 -19.47 7.63
N VAL A 11 -25.93 -19.31 8.46
CA VAL A 11 -25.79 -19.07 9.91
C VAL A 11 -26.59 -20.14 10.65
N GLU A 12 -25.92 -20.87 11.53
CA GLU A 12 -26.50 -21.89 12.40
C GLU A 12 -26.35 -21.47 13.86
N ILE A 13 -27.43 -21.52 14.62
CA ILE A 13 -27.43 -21.27 16.06
C ILE A 13 -27.39 -22.64 16.76
N LEU A 14 -26.42 -22.86 17.62
CA LEU A 14 -26.30 -24.11 18.37
C LEU A 14 -27.21 -24.09 19.61
N PRO A 15 -27.58 -25.25 20.17
CA PRO A 15 -28.44 -25.33 21.35
C PRO A 15 -27.86 -24.64 22.60
N ASP A 16 -26.55 -24.44 22.65
CA ASP A 16 -25.84 -23.69 23.70
C ASP A 16 -25.87 -22.16 23.48
N GLY A 17 -26.55 -21.71 22.42
CA GLY A 17 -26.65 -20.30 22.04
C GLY A 17 -25.45 -19.77 21.26
N SER A 18 -24.43 -20.59 20.99
CA SER A 18 -23.31 -20.19 20.14
C SER A 18 -23.73 -20.10 18.67
N VAL A 19 -22.97 -19.32 17.88
CA VAL A 19 -23.31 -19.02 16.49
C VAL A 19 -22.20 -19.50 15.57
N VAL A 20 -22.54 -20.41 14.66
CA VAL A 20 -21.66 -20.92 13.61
C VAL A 20 -22.03 -20.26 12.28
N ARG A 21 -21.09 -19.52 11.68
CA ARG A 21 -21.28 -18.93 10.34
C ARG A 21 -20.59 -19.82 9.30
N SER A 22 -21.36 -20.64 8.59
CA SER A 22 -20.85 -21.52 7.54
C SER A 22 -21.62 -21.26 6.25
N GLY A 23 -20.98 -20.69 5.22
CA GLY A 23 -21.65 -20.41 3.93
C GLY A 23 -21.43 -19.01 3.37
N THR A 24 -20.62 -18.18 4.02
CA THR A 24 -20.06 -16.96 3.40
C THR A 24 -18.54 -17.04 3.49
N ASN A 25 -17.84 -16.87 2.37
CA ASN A 25 -16.36 -16.85 2.30
C ASN A 25 -15.76 -15.55 2.85
N TYR A 26 -16.46 -14.89 3.78
CA TYR A 26 -16.11 -13.58 4.30
C TYR A 26 -14.78 -13.62 5.07
N SER A 27 -14.41 -14.76 5.65
CA SER A 27 -13.13 -14.96 6.34
C SER A 27 -11.94 -15.08 5.39
N GLY A 28 -12.06 -15.82 4.28
CA GLY A 28 -10.94 -16.10 3.36
C GLY A 28 -10.56 -14.91 2.47
N LYS A 29 -11.56 -14.20 1.92
CA LYS A 29 -11.31 -13.05 1.02
C LYS A 29 -10.83 -11.81 1.76
N PHE A 30 -11.15 -11.68 3.04
CA PHE A 30 -10.70 -10.55 3.85
C PHE A 30 -9.23 -10.69 4.26
N GLN A 31 -8.77 -11.93 4.51
CA GLN A 31 -7.38 -12.20 4.86
C GLN A 31 -6.42 -11.77 3.74
N GLU A 32 -6.71 -12.17 2.49
CA GLU A 32 -5.89 -11.84 1.32
C GLU A 32 -5.85 -10.32 1.04
N ALA A 33 -7.00 -9.65 1.08
CA ALA A 33 -7.08 -8.20 0.87
C ALA A 33 -6.35 -7.41 1.97
N HIS A 34 -6.42 -7.90 3.21
CA HIS A 34 -5.73 -7.32 4.35
C HIS A 34 -4.21 -7.51 4.24
N ASP A 35 -3.75 -8.71 3.89
CA ASP A 35 -2.32 -9.01 3.71
C ASP A 35 -1.73 -8.20 2.55
N ALA A 36 -2.47 -8.06 1.43
CA ALA A 36 -2.10 -7.20 0.32
C ALA A 36 -2.00 -5.72 0.72
N SER A 37 -2.97 -5.23 1.51
CA SER A 37 -2.96 -3.85 2.03
C SER A 37 -1.75 -3.61 2.94
N LYS A 38 -1.46 -4.55 3.84
CA LYS A 38 -0.31 -4.50 4.74
C LYS A 38 1.00 -4.44 3.95
N ALA A 39 1.18 -5.29 2.93
CA ALA A 39 2.36 -5.28 2.07
C ALA A 39 2.51 -3.97 1.27
N SER A 40 1.40 -3.42 0.74
CA SER A 40 1.41 -2.17 -0.02
C SER A 40 1.85 -0.98 0.83
N ILE A 41 1.34 -0.87 2.06
CA ILE A 41 1.71 0.21 2.98
C ILE A 41 3.18 0.10 3.37
N GLN A 42 3.67 -1.10 3.67
CA GLN A 42 5.08 -1.34 4.01
C GLN A 42 6.02 -0.96 2.85
N SER A 43 5.65 -1.27 1.60
CA SER A 43 6.42 -0.85 0.43
C SER A 43 6.49 0.67 0.29
N ARG A 44 5.38 1.39 0.52
CA ARG A 44 5.37 2.85 0.49
C ARG A 44 6.26 3.45 1.58
N ILE A 45 6.19 2.91 2.80
CA ILE A 45 7.04 3.35 3.91
C ILE A 45 8.52 3.12 3.58
N SER A 46 8.88 1.91 3.12
CA SER A 46 10.25 1.58 2.69
C SER A 46 10.78 2.52 1.59
N ASN A 47 9.94 2.87 0.61
CA ASN A 47 10.31 3.83 -0.44
C ASN A 47 10.62 5.23 0.12
N LEU A 48 9.95 5.64 1.20
CA LEU A 48 10.19 6.92 1.87
C LEU A 48 11.43 6.87 2.78
N GLU A 49 11.60 5.78 3.53
CA GLU A 49 12.74 5.58 4.44
C GLU A 49 14.06 5.32 3.72
N SER A 50 14.02 4.72 2.52
CA SER A 50 15.21 4.47 1.69
C SER A 50 15.78 5.73 1.01
N GLY A 51 15.20 6.91 1.25
CA GLY A 51 15.63 8.18 0.67
C GLY A 51 15.25 8.36 -0.81
N GLY A 52 14.31 7.55 -1.32
CA GLY A 52 14.12 7.36 -2.75
C GLY A 52 12.99 8.15 -3.39
N VAL A 53 13.26 9.40 -3.76
CA VAL A 53 12.66 10.00 -4.97
C VAL A 53 13.65 9.80 -6.13
N LYS A 54 13.46 8.75 -6.93
CA LYS A 54 14.24 8.56 -8.17
C LYS A 54 13.82 9.63 -9.18
N GLY A 55 14.56 10.74 -9.24
CA GLY A 55 14.39 11.76 -10.27
C GLY A 55 14.34 13.22 -9.80
N THR A 56 14.39 13.50 -8.49
CA THR A 56 14.54 14.88 -7.99
C THR A 56 15.98 15.28 -7.70
N GLY A 57 16.93 14.40 -7.99
CA GLY A 57 18.32 14.79 -8.21
C GLY A 57 18.35 15.64 -9.46
N ASN A 58 18.03 16.92 -9.30
CA ASN A 58 18.32 17.95 -10.28
C ASN A 58 19.84 17.92 -10.45
N ALA A 59 20.32 17.05 -11.34
CA ALA A 59 21.62 17.18 -11.94
C ALA A 59 21.48 18.44 -12.79
N VAL A 60 21.52 19.59 -12.12
CA VAL A 60 21.62 20.89 -12.77
C VAL A 60 22.68 20.67 -13.83
N HIS A 61 22.28 20.82 -15.10
CA HIS A 61 23.09 20.51 -16.24
C HIS A 61 24.40 21.28 -16.06
N ARG A 62 25.43 20.61 -15.50
CA ARG A 62 26.66 21.27 -15.07
C ARG A 62 27.32 21.96 -16.26
N SER A 63 27.10 21.43 -17.45
CA SER A 63 27.43 22.04 -18.74
C SER A 63 26.84 23.44 -18.94
N GLU A 64 25.57 23.66 -18.57
CA GLU A 64 24.88 24.94 -18.73
C GLU A 64 25.42 25.99 -17.74
N ILE A 65 25.77 25.58 -16.52
CA ILE A 65 26.46 26.46 -15.54
C ILE A 65 27.89 26.78 -15.99
N ASP A 66 28.64 25.77 -16.44
CA ASP A 66 30.04 25.93 -16.85
C ASP A 66 30.17 26.85 -18.08
N GLU A 67 29.19 26.83 -19.00
CA GLU A 67 29.12 27.76 -20.15
C GLU A 67 28.84 29.20 -19.70
N VAL A 68 27.89 29.43 -18.79
CA VAL A 68 27.57 30.76 -18.27
C VAL A 68 28.77 31.39 -17.56
N ILE A 69 29.51 30.59 -16.77
CA ILE A 69 30.70 31.06 -16.05
C ILE A 69 31.80 31.47 -17.04
N LYS A 70 32.10 30.63 -18.04
CA LYS A 70 33.11 30.94 -19.07
C LYS A 70 32.79 32.22 -19.84
N ASN A 71 31.53 32.40 -20.24
CA ASN A 71 31.12 33.57 -21.00
C ASN A 71 31.20 34.87 -20.17
N ASN A 72 31.12 34.78 -18.85
CA ASN A 72 31.25 35.94 -17.97
C ASN A 72 32.72 36.35 -17.78
N ASP A 73 33.64 35.37 -17.69
CA ASP A 73 35.08 35.64 -17.58
C ASP A 73 35.65 36.26 -18.88
N GLU A 74 35.07 35.95 -20.05
CA GLU A 74 35.46 36.53 -21.34
C GLU A 74 34.90 37.95 -21.59
N MET A 75 33.96 38.43 -20.76
CA MET A 75 33.41 39.79 -20.85
C MET A 75 34.12 40.81 -19.93
N GLU A 76 35.05 40.38 -19.05
CA GLU A 76 35.88 41.26 -18.21
C GLU A 76 37.26 41.60 -18.84
N ILE A 77 37.30 41.91 -20.14
CA ILE A 77 38.49 42.50 -20.81
C ILE A 77 38.20 43.91 -21.29
#